data_AF-A0A7W1N8D3-F1
#
_entry.id   AF-A0A7W1N8D3-F1
#
_cell.length_a   1.000
_cell.length_b   1.000
_cell.length_c   1.000
_cell.angle_alpha   90.00
_cell.angle_beta   90.00
_cell.angle_gamma   90.00
#
_symmetry.space_group_name_H-M   'P 1'
#
loop_
_entity.id
_entity.type
_entity.pdbx_description
1 polymer ?
#
loop_
_entity_poly.entity_id
_entity_poly.type
_entity_poly.pdbx_seq_one_letter_code
_entity_poly.pdbx_strand_id
1 'polypeptide(L)'
;LKTMLTGVVDEHGATGNAAAIAGYSVAGKTGTAQKPGPHGYTTGKYVASFVGMVPVKDPRLVVLVTVDEPSSQIFGGVVAAPAFAQIAKFDLQYLGVPPDEPATTSTP
;
A
#
# COMPACT_ATOMS: atom_id res chain seq x y z
N LEU A 1 5.14 2.22 -16.36
CA LEU A 1 4.07 2.11 -15.34
C LEU A 1 4.60 1.61 -14.01
N LYS A 2 5.26 0.43 -13.94
CA LYS A 2 5.86 -0.10 -12.69
C LYS A 2 6.70 0.94 -11.94
N THR A 3 7.63 1.61 -12.63
CA THR A 3 8.47 2.69 -12.08
C THR A 3 7.67 3.85 -11.47
N MET A 4 6.56 4.25 -12.09
CA MET A 4 5.72 5.34 -11.58
C MET A 4 4.96 4.93 -10.31
N LEU A 5 4.58 3.65 -10.21
CA LEU A 5 3.91 3.11 -9.02
C LEU A 5 4.89 2.82 -7.88
N THR A 6 6.14 2.50 -8.19
CA THR A 6 7.23 2.42 -7.22
C THR A 6 7.48 3.78 -6.57
N GLY A 7 7.48 4.87 -7.36
CA GLY A 7 7.63 6.23 -6.82
C GLY A 7 6.58 6.62 -5.77
N VAL A 8 5.37 6.04 -5.81
CA VAL A 8 4.32 6.29 -4.78
C VAL A 8 4.72 5.77 -3.39
N VAL A 9 5.63 4.79 -3.33
CA VAL A 9 6.08 4.13 -2.11
C VAL A 9 7.46 4.66 -1.68
N ASP A 10 8.37 4.85 -2.63
CA ASP A 10 9.79 5.10 -2.30
C ASP A 10 10.15 6.59 -2.23
N GLU A 11 9.43 7.47 -2.93
CA GLU A 11 9.75 8.90 -2.91
C GLU A 11 9.43 9.52 -1.54
N HIS A 12 10.31 10.40 -1.06
CA HIS A 12 10.10 11.08 0.21
C HIS A 12 8.80 11.92 0.18
N GLY A 13 7.94 11.71 1.17
CA GLY A 13 6.66 12.42 1.28
C GLY A 13 5.59 11.94 0.30
N ALA A 14 5.81 10.81 -0.38
CA ALA A 14 4.79 10.21 -1.22
C ALA A 14 3.61 9.67 -0.41
N THR A 15 2.52 9.38 -1.11
CA THR A 15 1.26 9.03 -0.46
C THR A 15 1.20 7.58 0.05
N GLY A 16 2.23 6.77 -0.26
CA GLY A 16 2.26 5.33 0.00
C GLY A 16 3.48 4.86 0.78
N ASN A 17 4.31 5.74 1.37
CA ASN A 17 5.55 5.33 2.05
C ASN A 17 5.37 4.27 3.13
N ALA A 18 4.21 4.23 3.78
CA ALA A 18 3.90 3.21 4.79
C ALA A 18 3.73 1.78 4.21
N ALA A 19 3.73 1.62 2.89
CA ALA A 19 3.71 0.33 2.21
C ALA A 19 5.11 -0.26 1.94
N ALA A 20 6.18 0.48 2.23
CA ALA A 20 7.54 0.04 1.98
C ALA A 20 7.89 -1.22 2.80
N ILE A 21 8.62 -2.16 2.17
CA ILE A 21 9.06 -3.40 2.80
C ILE A 21 10.58 -3.51 2.63
N ALA A 22 11.32 -3.51 3.72
CA ALA A 22 12.78 -3.59 3.68
C ALA A 22 13.25 -4.83 2.89
N GLY A 23 14.10 -4.61 1.88
CA GLY A 23 14.64 -5.65 1.00
C GLY A 23 13.77 -6.01 -0.20
N TYR A 24 12.59 -5.41 -0.36
CA TYR A 24 11.71 -5.67 -1.49
C TYR A 24 11.27 -4.39 -2.16
N SER A 25 11.40 -4.38 -3.48
CA SER A 25 10.78 -3.34 -4.31
C SER A 25 9.25 -3.47 -4.25
N VAL A 26 8.56 -2.38 -3.94
CA VAL A 26 7.09 -2.34 -3.86
C VAL A 26 6.57 -1.31 -4.86
N ALA A 27 5.56 -1.69 -5.64
CA ALA A 27 4.81 -0.76 -6.47
C ALA A 27 3.35 -0.77 -6.04
N GLY A 28 2.77 0.40 -5.78
CA GLY A 28 1.40 0.45 -5.29
C GLY A 28 0.70 1.79 -5.45
N LYS A 29 -0.57 1.80 -5.04
CA LYS A 29 -1.40 3.00 -5.07
C LYS A 29 -2.35 3.01 -3.88
N THR A 30 -2.51 4.19 -3.32
CA THR A 30 -3.54 4.50 -2.31
C THR A 30 -4.83 4.95 -2.99
N GLY A 31 -5.96 4.54 -2.40
CA GLY A 31 -7.29 5.02 -2.75
C GLY A 31 -8.03 5.48 -1.50
N THR A 32 -8.84 6.53 -1.64
CA THR A 32 -9.77 6.99 -0.59
C THR A 32 -11.04 7.43 -1.28
N ALA A 33 -12.12 6.69 -1.08
CA ALA A 33 -13.39 6.90 -1.76
C ALA A 33 -14.48 7.27 -0.75
N GLN A 34 -15.32 8.26 -1.05
CA GLN A 34 -16.52 8.54 -0.26
C GLN A 34 -17.62 7.52 -0.59
N LYS A 35 -18.32 7.02 0.44
CA LYS A 35 -19.40 6.05 0.24
C LYS A 35 -20.65 6.75 -0.33
N PRO A 36 -21.30 6.18 -1.36
CA PRO A 36 -22.56 6.70 -1.85
C PRO A 36 -23.68 6.49 -0.82
N GLY A 37 -24.65 7.38 -0.82
CA GLY A 37 -25.88 7.33 -0.04
C GLY A 37 -27.07 7.85 -0.85
N PRO A 38 -28.28 7.86 -0.26
CA PRO A 38 -29.52 8.18 -0.98
C PRO A 38 -29.56 9.56 -1.66
N HIS A 39 -28.72 10.50 -1.22
CA HIS A 39 -28.70 11.89 -1.68
C HIS A 39 -27.32 12.35 -2.20
N GLY A 40 -26.46 11.42 -2.63
CA GLY A 40 -25.10 11.72 -3.07
C GLY A 40 -24.05 10.99 -2.23
N TYR A 41 -22.94 11.63 -1.88
CA TYR A 41 -21.95 11.04 -0.97
C TYR A 41 -22.37 11.20 0.49
N THR A 42 -22.17 10.15 1.29
CA THR A 42 -22.47 10.19 2.72
C THR A 42 -21.29 10.82 3.47
N THR A 43 -21.51 12.00 4.04
CA THR A 43 -20.51 12.72 4.83
C THR A 43 -19.96 11.85 5.95
N GLY A 44 -18.63 11.81 6.08
CA GLY A 44 -17.95 11.04 7.12
C GLY A 44 -17.79 9.55 6.83
N LYS A 45 -18.36 9.04 5.74
CA LYS A 45 -18.21 7.62 5.35
C LYS A 45 -17.24 7.48 4.19
N TYR A 46 -16.13 6.81 4.45
CA TYR A 46 -15.06 6.58 3.49
C TYR A 46 -14.69 5.11 3.41
N VAL A 47 -14.14 4.72 2.26
CA VAL A 47 -13.40 3.48 2.09
C VAL A 47 -11.95 3.85 1.82
N ALA A 48 -11.06 3.46 2.74
CA ALA A 48 -9.63 3.62 2.59
C ALA A 48 -9.05 2.34 1.97
N SER A 49 -8.13 2.48 1.02
CA SER A 49 -7.56 1.31 0.34
C SER A 49 -6.11 1.50 -0.05
N PHE A 50 -5.39 0.39 -0.14
CA PHE A 50 -4.08 0.32 -0.74
C PHE A 50 -3.98 -0.97 -1.56
N VAL A 51 -3.53 -0.85 -2.79
CA VAL A 51 -3.22 -1.98 -3.66
C VAL A 51 -1.76 -1.92 -4.07
N GLY A 52 -1.07 -3.06 -4.00
CA GLY A 52 0.32 -3.12 -4.39
C GLY A 52 0.73 -4.48 -4.92
N MET A 53 1.86 -4.48 -5.61
CA MET A 53 2.52 -5.66 -6.16
C MET A 53 3.95 -5.73 -5.65
N VAL A 54 4.40 -6.95 -5.33
CA VAL A 54 5.73 -7.19 -4.76
C VAL A 54 6.23 -8.60 -5.11
N PRO A 55 7.54 -8.77 -5.41
CA PRO A 55 8.50 -7.72 -5.79
C PRO A 55 8.19 -7.07 -7.16
N VAL A 56 8.69 -5.87 -7.46
CA VAL A 56 8.42 -5.18 -8.75
C VAL A 56 9.09 -5.88 -9.93
N LYS A 57 10.33 -6.38 -9.73
CA LYS A 57 11.15 -7.02 -10.77
C LYS A 57 10.52 -8.31 -11.26
N ASP A 58 10.18 -9.21 -10.34
CA ASP A 58 9.49 -10.48 -10.60
C ASP A 58 8.27 -10.62 -9.65
N PRO A 59 7.10 -10.10 -10.02
CA PRO A 59 5.94 -10.03 -9.13
C PRO A 59 5.40 -11.39 -8.73
N ARG A 60 5.34 -11.64 -7.42
CA ARG A 60 4.82 -12.89 -6.84
C ARG A 60 3.49 -12.70 -6.14
N LEU A 61 3.23 -11.50 -5.62
CA LEU A 61 2.03 -11.17 -4.88
C LEU A 61 1.41 -9.87 -5.40
N VAL A 62 0.08 -9.85 -5.42
CA VAL A 62 -0.74 -8.65 -5.52
C VAL A 62 -1.68 -8.65 -4.32
N VAL A 63 -1.60 -7.61 -3.49
CA VAL A 63 -2.40 -7.50 -2.27
C VAL A 63 -3.21 -6.21 -2.35
N LEU A 64 -4.52 -6.34 -2.12
CA LEU A 64 -5.46 -5.25 -1.96
C LEU A 64 -5.96 -5.26 -0.51
N VAL A 65 -5.71 -4.17 0.21
CA VAL A 65 -6.28 -3.92 1.53
C VAL A 65 -7.35 -2.85 1.39
N THR A 66 -8.53 -3.13 1.92
CA THR A 66 -9.63 -2.16 2.02
C THR A 66 -10.11 -2.07 3.46
N VAL A 67 -10.34 -0.86 3.94
CA VAL A 67 -10.88 -0.58 5.27
C VAL A 67 -12.12 0.26 5.09
N ASP A 68 -13.24 -0.31 5.54
CA ASP A 68 -14.55 0.31 5.43
C ASP A 68 -14.87 1.17 6.66
N GLU A 69 -15.28 2.42 6.43
CA GLU A 69 -15.63 3.41 7.45
C GLU A 69 -14.57 3.56 8.57
N PRO A 70 -13.29 3.88 8.23
CA PRO A 70 -12.26 4.09 9.25
C PRO A 70 -12.57 5.34 10.08
N SER A 71 -12.32 5.27 11.40
CA SER A 71 -12.82 6.26 12.37
C SER A 71 -11.81 7.35 12.78
N SER A 72 -10.50 7.10 12.70
CA SER A 72 -9.45 8.03 13.17
C SER A 72 -8.70 8.76 12.05
N GLN A 73 -8.52 8.09 10.89
CA GLN A 73 -7.89 8.62 9.69
C GLN A 73 -8.60 8.03 8.47
N ILE A 74 -8.65 8.78 7.37
CA ILE A 74 -9.39 8.35 6.16
C ILE A 74 -8.47 7.97 4.99
N PHE A 75 -7.21 8.36 5.04
CA PHE A 75 -6.30 8.18 3.91
C PHE A 75 -5.82 6.72 3.81
N GLY A 76 -5.98 6.13 2.62
CA GLY A 76 -5.51 4.76 2.31
C GLY A 76 -4.03 4.53 2.61
N GLY A 77 -3.20 5.56 2.38
CA GLY A 77 -1.77 5.54 2.71
C GLY A 77 -1.46 5.47 4.20
N VAL A 78 -2.38 5.86 5.07
CA VAL A 78 -2.21 5.83 6.53
C VAL A 78 -2.88 4.59 7.12
N VAL A 79 -4.06 4.24 6.61
CA VAL A 79 -4.90 3.17 7.17
C VAL A 79 -4.57 1.80 6.57
N ALA A 80 -4.47 1.71 5.24
CA ALA A 80 -4.40 0.43 4.53
C ALA A 80 -2.96 0.04 4.15
N ALA A 81 -2.08 1.02 3.88
CA ALA A 81 -0.69 0.75 3.50
C ALA A 81 0.15 0.01 4.56
N PRO A 82 0.07 0.32 5.89
CA PRO A 82 0.81 -0.45 6.89
C PRO A 82 0.37 -1.91 6.97
N ALA A 83 -0.94 -2.15 6.82
CA ALA A 83 -1.49 -3.51 6.80
C ALA A 83 -1.01 -4.28 5.55
N PHE A 84 -0.98 -3.62 4.39
CA PHE A 84 -0.38 -4.18 3.18
C PHE A 84 1.06 -4.63 3.43
N ALA A 85 1.90 -3.75 4.01
CA ALA A 85 3.32 -4.06 4.24
C ALA A 85 3.50 -5.28 5.16
N GLN A 86 2.70 -5.39 6.23
CA GLN A 86 2.77 -6.51 7.16
C GLN A 86 2.34 -7.84 6.51
N ILE A 87 1.20 -7.83 5.80
CA ILE A 87 0.66 -9.02 5.12
C ILE A 87 1.65 -9.48 4.05
N ALA A 88 2.04 -8.58 3.16
CA ALA A 88 2.96 -8.90 2.07
C ALA A 88 4.32 -9.38 2.58
N LYS A 89 4.88 -8.75 3.62
CA LYS A 89 6.14 -9.20 4.23
C LYS A 89 6.03 -10.64 4.77
N PHE A 90 4.95 -10.94 5.49
CA PHE A 90 4.71 -12.28 6.00
C PHE A 90 4.60 -13.30 4.87
N ASP A 91 3.81 -13.00 3.85
CA ASP A 91 3.57 -13.91 2.72
C ASP A 91 4.84 -14.14 1.89
N LEU A 92 5.67 -13.11 1.65
CA LEU A 92 6.95 -13.25 0.96
C LEU A 92 7.89 -14.21 1.70
N GLN A 93 7.96 -14.07 3.02
CA GLN A 93 8.77 -14.95 3.87
C GLN A 93 8.21 -16.37 3.87
N TYR A 94 6.90 -16.52 4.02
CA TYR A 94 6.22 -17.81 4.00
C TYR A 94 6.42 -18.55 2.66
N LEU A 95 6.37 -17.83 1.54
CA LEU A 95 6.55 -18.37 0.20
C LEU A 95 8.02 -18.53 -0.21
N GLY A 96 8.97 -18.14 0.64
CA GLY A 96 10.41 -18.22 0.34
C GLY A 96 10.83 -17.36 -0.85
N VAL A 97 10.15 -16.24 -1.10
CA VAL A 97 10.54 -15.30 -2.16
C VAL A 97 11.81 -14.57 -1.71
N PRO A 98 12.88 -14.51 -2.51
CA PRO A 98 14.09 -13.79 -2.13
C PRO A 98 13.91 -12.27 -2.25
N PRO A 99 14.55 -11.48 -1.37
CA PRO A 99 14.68 -10.01 -1.52
C PRO A 99 15.25 -9.62 -2.90
N ASP A 100 14.73 -8.55 -3.50
CA ASP A 100 15.23 -8.00 -4.77
C ASP A 100 15.88 -6.61 -4.64
N GLU A 101 15.90 -6.07 -3.42
CA GLU A 101 16.55 -4.82 -3.06
C GLU A 101 17.44 -4.96 -1.81
N PRO A 102 18.39 -4.03 -1.58
CA PRO A 102 19.11 -3.95 -0.32
C PRO A 102 18.16 -3.72 0.86
N ALA A 103 18.47 -4.27 2.04
CA ALA A 103 17.65 -4.11 3.25
C ALA A 103 17.62 -2.66 3.81
N THR A 104 18.30 -1.72 3.17
CA THR A 104 18.29 -0.30 3.55
C THR A 104 17.08 0.39 2.92
N THR A 105 16.00 0.54 3.69
CA THR A 105 14.95 1.51 3.38
C THR A 105 15.60 2.88 3.20
N SER A 106 15.38 3.53 2.05
CA SER A 106 15.87 4.86 1.73
C SER A 106 15.69 5.82 2.90
N THR A 107 16.79 6.45 3.30
CA THR A 107 16.96 7.41 4.40
C THR A 107 15.93 8.56 4.34
N PRO A 108 15.48 9.09 5.50
CA PRO A 108 14.55 10.23 5.60
C PRO A 108 15.02 11.48 4.87
#